data_AF-A0A6N4UYE9-F1
#
_entry.id   AF-A0A6N4UYE9-F1
#
_cell.length_a   1.000
_cell.length_b   1.000
_cell.length_c   1.000
_cell.angle_alpha   90.00
_cell.angle_beta   90.00
_cell.angle_gamma   90.00
#
_symmetry.space_group_name_H-M   'P 1'
#
loop_
_entity.id
_entity.type
_entity.pdbx_description
1 polymer ?
#
loop_
_entity_poly.entity_id
_entity_poly.type
_entity_poly.pdbx_seq_one_letter_code
_entity_poly.pdbx_strand_id
1 'polypeptide(L)'
;MGLFTRRKSRATRRAEARAIKAKAKLEARLTAKNDARRIKADQKSAQRALKAQVKAQRDTDRNTLKVAETELKAAREGRLLAPARIRRLLTVTRLLAPVLVPLIYRAATAARGALDERRADRLGVPLAQLGQFSGHGAELSARISGAEQTLRQVAEKKPKDAETKQFVSAISERLTDLAAAVTAAENMPTPRRRGAHAAIAAQLDGIDADLMARLGLV
;
A
#
# COMPACT_ATOMS: atom_id res chain seq x y z
N MET A 1 14.54 -17.81 118.79
CA MET A 1 13.15 -18.32 118.88
C MET A 1 12.70 -18.74 117.48
N GLY A 2 12.65 -20.04 117.22
CA GLY A 2 12.45 -20.60 115.87
C GLY A 2 11.05 -20.42 115.30
N LEU A 3 10.98 -20.11 114.00
CA LEU A 3 9.75 -20.02 113.20
C LEU A 3 9.16 -21.42 112.96
N PHE A 4 8.44 -21.97 113.95
CA PHE A 4 7.63 -23.16 113.78
C PHE A 4 6.36 -22.82 112.97
N THR A 5 6.44 -22.96 111.64
CA THR A 5 5.24 -22.87 110.78
C THR A 5 4.39 -24.14 110.92
N ARG A 6 3.07 -23.96 111.01
CA ARG A 6 2.07 -25.02 111.21
C ARG A 6 2.11 -26.02 110.04
N ARG A 7 2.65 -27.23 110.27
CA ARG A 7 2.70 -28.29 109.24
C ARG A 7 1.29 -28.76 108.90
N LYS A 8 0.88 -28.61 107.63
CA LYS A 8 -0.36 -29.21 107.08
C LYS A 8 -0.38 -30.73 107.31
N SER A 9 -1.55 -31.28 107.68
CA SER A 9 -1.73 -32.72 107.94
C SER A 9 -1.48 -33.58 106.69
N ARG A 10 -1.15 -34.86 106.87
CA ARG A 10 -0.85 -35.79 105.75
C ARG A 10 -2.03 -35.97 104.80
N ALA A 11 -3.26 -35.91 105.32
CA ALA A 11 -4.49 -36.04 104.55
C ALA A 11 -4.66 -34.86 103.59
N THR A 12 -4.44 -33.62 104.05
CA THR A 12 -4.58 -32.42 103.21
C THR A 12 -3.53 -32.38 102.11
N ARG A 13 -2.27 -32.75 102.39
CA ARG A 13 -1.23 -32.83 101.35
C ARG A 13 -1.54 -33.88 100.27
N ARG A 14 -2.11 -35.03 100.65
CA ARG A 14 -2.53 -36.07 99.68
C ARG A 14 -3.70 -35.60 98.81
N ALA A 15 -4.65 -34.88 99.39
CA ALA A 15 -5.76 -34.27 98.65
C ALA A 15 -5.26 -33.19 97.69
N GLU A 16 -4.38 -32.28 98.14
CA GLU A 16 -3.73 -31.26 97.32
C GLU A 16 -2.93 -31.90 96.18
N ALA A 17 -2.13 -32.93 96.45
CA ALA A 17 -1.37 -33.65 95.42
C ALA A 17 -2.28 -34.34 94.39
N ARG A 18 -3.41 -34.93 94.81
CA ARG A 18 -4.40 -35.52 93.90
C ARG A 18 -5.10 -34.45 93.07
N ALA A 19 -5.43 -33.31 93.66
CA ALA A 19 -6.04 -32.18 92.95
C ALA A 19 -5.09 -31.59 91.90
N ILE A 20 -3.81 -31.41 92.23
CA ILE A 20 -2.79 -30.94 91.28
C ILE A 20 -2.63 -31.93 90.13
N LYS A 21 -2.55 -33.24 90.43
CA LYS A 21 -2.46 -34.28 89.38
C LYS A 21 -3.71 -34.32 88.49
N ALA A 22 -4.91 -34.17 89.07
CA ALA A 22 -6.16 -34.14 88.33
C ALA A 22 -6.22 -32.90 87.42
N LYS A 23 -5.82 -31.73 87.95
CA LYS A 23 -5.72 -30.47 87.19
C LYS A 23 -4.73 -30.60 86.04
N ALA A 24 -3.52 -31.09 86.30
CA ALA A 24 -2.50 -31.30 85.26
C ALA A 24 -2.96 -32.28 84.18
N LYS A 25 -3.67 -33.36 84.56
CA LYS A 25 -4.21 -34.33 83.59
C LYS A 25 -5.34 -33.71 82.73
N LEU A 26 -6.18 -32.86 83.31
CA LEU A 26 -7.21 -32.14 82.56
C LEU A 26 -6.60 -31.09 81.63
N GLU A 27 -5.61 -30.32 82.11
CA GLU A 27 -4.88 -29.34 81.30
C GLU A 27 -4.14 -30.02 80.13
N ALA A 28 -3.48 -31.16 80.38
CA ALA A 28 -2.85 -31.96 79.32
C ALA A 28 -3.86 -32.48 78.28
N ARG A 29 -5.07 -32.87 78.71
CA ARG A 29 -6.14 -33.31 77.79
C ARG A 29 -6.70 -32.14 76.97
N LEU A 30 -6.89 -30.98 77.59
CA LEU A 30 -7.42 -29.80 76.90
C LEU A 30 -6.41 -29.20 75.92
N THR A 31 -5.13 -29.16 76.30
CA THR A 31 -4.03 -28.75 75.41
C THR A 31 -3.90 -29.70 74.23
N ALA A 32 -3.82 -31.02 74.45
CA ALA A 32 -3.78 -32.00 73.36
C ALA A 32 -4.99 -31.88 72.41
N LYS A 33 -6.20 -31.63 72.95
CA LYS A 33 -7.40 -31.40 72.13
C LYS A 33 -7.33 -30.10 71.32
N ASN A 34 -6.77 -29.04 71.89
CA ASN A 34 -6.57 -27.77 71.20
C ASN A 34 -5.49 -27.88 70.13
N ASP A 35 -4.38 -28.57 70.41
CA ASP A 35 -3.29 -28.78 69.45
C ASP A 35 -3.76 -29.65 68.28
N ALA A 36 -4.53 -30.72 68.54
CA ALA A 36 -5.14 -31.52 67.47
C ALA A 36 -6.09 -30.68 66.59
N ARG A 37 -6.84 -29.74 67.18
CA ARG A 37 -7.69 -28.81 66.43
C ARG A 37 -6.86 -27.83 65.59
N ARG A 38 -5.77 -27.29 66.14
CA ARG A 38 -4.85 -26.39 65.44
C ARG A 38 -4.18 -27.09 64.27
N ILE A 39 -3.54 -28.24 64.50
CA ILE A 39 -2.89 -29.03 63.45
C ILE A 39 -3.87 -29.36 62.32
N LYS A 40 -5.11 -29.76 62.65
CA LYS A 40 -6.13 -30.04 61.62
C LYS A 40 -6.54 -28.79 60.85
N ALA A 41 -6.64 -27.63 61.52
CA ALA A 41 -6.93 -26.36 60.87
C ALA A 41 -5.78 -25.93 59.95
N ASP A 42 -4.54 -26.09 60.40
CA ASP A 42 -3.33 -25.74 59.66
C ASP A 42 -3.12 -26.66 58.45
N GLN A 43 -3.38 -27.96 58.59
CA GLN A 43 -3.38 -28.88 57.45
C GLN A 43 -4.45 -28.50 56.42
N LYS A 44 -5.65 -28.11 56.88
CA LYS A 44 -6.73 -27.69 55.97
C LYS A 44 -6.42 -26.37 55.27
N SER A 45 -5.80 -25.41 55.97
CA SER A 45 -5.37 -24.14 55.37
C SER A 45 -4.23 -24.36 54.38
N ALA A 46 -3.24 -25.19 54.71
CA ALA A 46 -2.15 -25.56 53.81
C ALA A 46 -2.67 -26.27 52.55
N GLN A 47 -3.59 -27.23 52.68
CA GLN A 47 -4.20 -27.89 51.51
C GLN A 47 -5.00 -26.91 50.64
N ARG A 48 -5.72 -25.96 51.24
CA ARG A 48 -6.44 -24.91 50.50
C ARG A 48 -5.47 -23.98 49.77
N ALA A 49 -4.39 -23.58 50.42
CA ALA A 49 -3.34 -22.74 49.83
C ALA A 49 -2.68 -23.44 48.64
N LEU A 50 -2.31 -24.72 48.78
CA LEU A 50 -1.74 -25.52 47.70
C LEU A 50 -2.71 -25.66 46.51
N LYS A 51 -3.99 -25.95 46.78
CA LYS A 51 -5.02 -26.00 45.71
C LYS A 51 -5.20 -24.66 45.01
N ALA A 52 -5.17 -23.55 45.75
CA ALA A 52 -5.27 -22.21 45.18
C ALA A 52 -4.04 -21.89 44.31
N GLN A 53 -2.83 -22.24 44.76
CA GLN A 53 -1.60 -22.07 43.99
C GLN A 53 -1.63 -22.88 42.69
N VAL A 54 -2.00 -24.16 42.74
CA VAL A 54 -2.12 -25.00 41.53
C VAL A 54 -3.16 -24.44 40.56
N LYS A 55 -4.29 -23.93 41.06
CA LYS A 55 -5.31 -23.31 40.21
C LYS A 55 -4.79 -22.02 39.56
N ALA A 56 -4.17 -21.14 40.34
CA ALA A 56 -3.57 -19.91 39.82
C ALA A 56 -2.52 -20.22 38.75
N GLN A 57 -1.66 -21.22 38.99
CA GLN A 57 -0.65 -21.64 38.03
C GLN A 57 -1.26 -22.16 36.73
N ARG A 58 -2.31 -23.00 36.79
CA ARG A 58 -3.05 -23.44 35.60
C ARG A 58 -3.71 -22.30 34.84
N ASP A 59 -4.25 -21.31 35.54
CA ASP A 59 -4.87 -20.15 34.91
C ASP A 59 -3.81 -19.27 34.23
N THR A 60 -2.63 -19.12 34.84
CA THR A 60 -1.46 -18.49 34.21
C THR A 60 -0.99 -19.27 32.98
N ASP A 61 -0.88 -20.60 33.05
CA ASP A 61 -0.48 -21.44 31.92
C ASP A 61 -1.48 -21.32 30.76
N ARG A 62 -2.79 -21.30 31.06
CA ARG A 62 -3.82 -21.07 30.04
C ARG A 62 -3.71 -19.69 29.40
N ASN A 63 -3.41 -18.66 30.19
CA ASN A 63 -3.25 -17.31 29.68
C ASN A 63 -1.99 -17.18 28.82
N THR A 64 -0.87 -17.79 29.22
CA THR A 64 0.36 -17.80 28.42
C THR A 64 0.17 -18.54 27.10
N LEU A 65 -0.55 -19.67 27.09
CA LEU A 65 -0.92 -20.37 25.85
C LEU A 65 -1.79 -19.51 24.94
N LYS A 66 -2.80 -18.81 25.49
CA LYS A 66 -3.63 -17.89 24.70
C LYS A 66 -2.82 -16.74 24.11
N VAL A 67 -1.91 -16.15 24.89
CA VAL A 67 -1.01 -15.09 24.42
C VAL A 67 -0.13 -15.62 23.30
N ALA A 68 0.52 -16.78 23.48
CA ALA A 68 1.34 -17.42 22.45
C ALA A 68 0.53 -17.76 21.17
N GLU A 69 -0.72 -18.22 21.30
CA GLU A 69 -1.60 -18.43 20.16
C GLU A 69 -1.97 -17.12 19.44
N THR A 70 -2.23 -16.05 20.19
CA THR A 70 -2.51 -14.74 19.61
C THR A 70 -1.27 -14.15 18.93
N GLU A 71 -0.09 -14.35 19.49
CA GLU A 71 1.19 -13.95 18.89
C GLU A 71 1.50 -14.77 17.63
N LEU A 72 1.25 -16.09 17.64
CA LEU A 72 1.36 -16.92 16.44
C LEU A 72 0.37 -16.50 15.35
N LYS A 73 -0.87 -16.15 15.73
CA LYS A 73 -1.85 -15.59 14.80
C LYS A 73 -1.37 -14.24 14.27
N ALA A 74 -0.87 -13.36 15.12
CA ALA A 74 -0.31 -12.06 14.72
C ALA A 74 0.93 -12.21 13.82
N ALA A 75 1.81 -13.18 14.08
CA ALA A 75 2.99 -13.46 13.25
C ALA A 75 2.60 -14.10 11.90
N ARG A 76 1.59 -14.98 11.88
CA ARG A 76 1.01 -15.52 10.64
C ARG A 76 0.32 -14.41 9.84
N GLU A 77 -0.39 -13.51 10.50
CA GLU A 77 -0.94 -12.28 9.93
C GLU A 77 0.15 -11.26 9.56
N GLY A 78 1.34 -11.38 10.16
CA GLY A 78 2.59 -10.69 9.86
C GLY A 78 3.05 -10.87 8.41
N ARG A 79 2.75 -12.04 7.83
CA ARG A 79 3.07 -12.35 6.44
C ARG A 79 2.18 -11.54 5.51
N LEU A 80 2.79 -10.89 4.52
CA LEU A 80 2.14 -10.03 3.53
C LEU A 80 0.99 -10.72 2.77
N LEU A 81 0.98 -12.07 2.76
CA LEU A 81 -0.02 -12.90 2.09
C LEU A 81 -1.08 -13.50 3.03
N ALA A 82 -1.19 -13.00 4.27
CA ALA A 82 -2.19 -13.51 5.19
C ALA A 82 -3.63 -13.21 4.70
N PRO A 83 -4.54 -14.20 4.69
CA PRO A 83 -5.89 -14.03 4.15
C PRO A 83 -6.69 -12.94 4.86
N ALA A 84 -6.43 -12.69 6.15
CA ALA A 84 -7.06 -11.61 6.90
C ALA A 84 -6.63 -10.21 6.42
N ARG A 85 -5.33 -10.01 6.13
CA ARG A 85 -4.85 -8.75 5.55
C ARG A 85 -5.35 -8.56 4.14
N ILE A 86 -5.37 -9.62 3.32
CA ILE A 86 -5.91 -9.55 1.96
C ILE A 86 -7.39 -9.13 2.01
N ARG A 87 -8.19 -9.73 2.89
CA ARG A 87 -9.59 -9.32 3.09
C ARG A 87 -9.71 -7.87 3.55
N ARG A 88 -8.93 -7.43 4.54
CA ARG A 88 -8.94 -6.02 5.01
C ARG A 88 -8.50 -5.05 3.91
N LEU A 89 -7.44 -5.37 3.18
CA LEU A 89 -6.95 -4.59 2.05
C LEU A 89 -8.03 -4.51 0.96
N LEU A 90 -8.66 -5.62 0.59
CA LEU A 90 -9.77 -5.65 -0.37
C LEU A 90 -10.97 -4.82 0.10
N THR A 91 -11.30 -4.81 1.38
CA THR A 91 -12.38 -3.95 1.90
C THR A 91 -12.02 -2.47 1.85
N VAL A 92 -10.77 -2.12 2.20
CA VAL A 92 -10.30 -0.73 2.17
C VAL A 92 -10.19 -0.24 0.73
N THR A 93 -9.62 -1.05 -0.17
CA THR A 93 -9.54 -0.70 -1.59
C THR A 93 -10.93 -0.60 -2.20
N ARG A 94 -11.89 -1.48 -1.85
CA ARG A 94 -13.27 -1.36 -2.33
C ARG A 94 -13.98 -0.10 -1.85
N LEU A 95 -13.70 0.35 -0.63
CA LEU A 95 -14.26 1.60 -0.09
C LEU A 95 -13.62 2.85 -0.71
N LEU A 96 -12.31 2.83 -0.97
CA LEU A 96 -11.59 3.95 -1.57
C LEU A 96 -11.64 3.95 -3.10
N ALA A 97 -11.98 2.83 -3.73
CA ALA A 97 -12.10 2.67 -5.18
C ALA A 97 -12.92 3.78 -5.87
N PRO A 98 -14.15 4.14 -5.43
CA PRO A 98 -14.95 5.16 -6.11
C PRO A 98 -14.31 6.55 -6.12
N VAL A 99 -13.35 6.83 -5.24
CA VAL A 99 -12.64 8.12 -5.18
C VAL A 99 -11.27 8.04 -5.85
N LEU A 100 -10.52 6.95 -5.61
CA LEU A 100 -9.19 6.75 -6.19
C LEU A 100 -9.25 6.49 -7.70
N VAL A 101 -10.25 5.75 -8.18
CA VAL A 101 -10.36 5.43 -9.62
C VAL A 101 -10.50 6.70 -10.47
N PRO A 102 -11.41 7.65 -10.18
CA PRO A 102 -11.48 8.92 -10.90
C PRO A 102 -10.21 9.78 -10.79
N LEU A 103 -9.53 9.77 -9.64
CA LEU A 103 -8.31 10.55 -9.44
C LEU A 103 -7.14 10.01 -10.25
N ILE A 104 -6.93 8.69 -10.24
CA ILE A 104 -5.90 8.04 -11.06
C ILE A 104 -6.21 8.24 -12.54
N TYR A 105 -7.48 8.12 -12.94
CA TYR A 105 -7.90 8.40 -14.31
C TYR A 105 -7.55 9.83 -14.71
N ARG A 106 -7.92 10.82 -13.90
CA ARG A 106 -7.60 12.24 -14.14
C ARG A 106 -6.10 12.51 -14.20
N ALA A 107 -5.32 11.90 -13.31
CA ALA A 107 -3.87 12.03 -13.31
C ALA A 107 -3.24 11.41 -14.56
N ALA A 108 -3.72 10.23 -14.98
CA ALA A 108 -3.26 9.56 -16.20
C ALA A 108 -3.62 10.37 -17.45
N THR A 109 -4.82 10.95 -17.52
CA THR A 109 -5.23 11.80 -18.65
C THR A 109 -4.48 13.12 -18.66
N ALA A 110 -4.21 13.73 -17.50
CA ALA A 110 -3.42 14.96 -17.42
C ALA A 110 -1.96 14.72 -17.80
N ALA A 111 -1.38 13.60 -17.37
CA ALA A 111 -0.02 13.22 -17.76
C ALA A 111 0.08 12.93 -19.26
N ARG A 112 -0.91 12.23 -19.85
CA ARG A 112 -0.98 12.07 -21.31
C ARG A 112 -1.14 13.41 -22.02
N GLY A 113 -2.05 14.26 -21.55
CA GLY A 113 -2.24 15.60 -22.09
C GLY A 113 -0.95 16.43 -22.06
N ALA A 114 -0.20 16.40 -20.96
CA ALA A 114 1.08 17.10 -20.85
C ALA A 114 2.19 16.51 -21.73
N LEU A 115 2.18 15.19 -21.98
CA LEU A 115 3.10 14.56 -22.91
C LEU A 115 2.75 14.88 -24.37
N ASP A 116 1.45 14.87 -24.68
CA ASP A 116 0.93 15.24 -25.99
C ASP A 116 1.14 16.73 -26.26
N GLU A 117 1.05 17.59 -25.24
CA GLU A 117 1.31 19.03 -25.31
C GLU A 117 2.80 19.29 -25.54
N ARG A 118 3.69 18.59 -24.83
CA ARG A 118 5.13 18.64 -25.10
C ARG A 118 5.53 18.07 -26.47
N ARG A 119 4.76 17.11 -26.99
CA ARG A 119 4.98 16.53 -28.32
C ARG A 119 4.45 17.46 -29.41
N ALA A 120 3.33 18.11 -29.16
CA ALA A 120 2.75 19.19 -29.96
C ALA A 120 3.70 20.41 -30.01
N ASP A 121 4.26 20.84 -28.88
CA ASP A 121 5.22 21.95 -28.79
C ASP A 121 6.52 21.66 -29.56
N ARG A 122 6.97 20.39 -29.55
CA ARG A 122 8.14 19.97 -30.34
C ARG A 122 7.87 19.90 -31.84
N LEU A 123 6.62 19.68 -32.22
CA LEU A 123 6.20 19.56 -33.62
C LEU A 123 5.59 20.86 -34.17
N GLY A 124 5.33 21.85 -33.31
CA GLY A 124 4.74 23.14 -33.68
C GLY A 124 3.26 23.07 -34.12
N VAL A 125 2.53 21.99 -33.77
CA VAL A 125 1.15 21.76 -34.24
C VAL A 125 0.17 21.65 -33.05
N PRO A 126 -1.01 22.31 -33.09
CA PRO A 126 -1.96 22.31 -31.95
C PRO A 126 -2.52 20.92 -31.57
N LEU A 127 -2.68 20.68 -30.26
CA LEU A 127 -3.22 19.46 -29.64
C LEU A 127 -4.53 18.93 -30.27
N ALA A 128 -5.42 19.82 -30.73
CA ALA A 128 -6.69 19.45 -31.37
C ALA A 128 -6.50 18.72 -32.72
N GLN A 129 -5.30 18.78 -33.30
CA GLN A 129 -4.95 18.13 -34.56
C GLN A 129 -4.16 16.81 -34.36
N LEU A 130 -3.83 16.42 -33.13
CA LEU A 130 -3.18 15.13 -32.89
C LEU A 130 -4.11 13.92 -33.12
N GLY A 131 -5.43 14.12 -32.99
CA GLY A 131 -6.43 13.08 -33.32
C GLY A 131 -6.57 12.80 -34.82
N GLN A 132 -6.36 13.81 -35.66
CA GLN A 132 -6.39 13.66 -37.14
C GLN A 132 -5.08 13.09 -37.72
N PHE A 133 -3.98 13.14 -36.95
CA PHE A 133 -2.68 12.58 -37.32
C PHE A 133 -2.29 11.43 -36.38
N SER A 134 -3.01 10.31 -36.45
CA SER A 134 -2.67 9.10 -35.69
C SER A 134 -2.34 7.93 -36.64
N GLY A 135 -1.22 7.24 -36.43
CA GLY A 135 -0.71 6.18 -37.32
C GLY A 135 0.82 6.17 -37.44
N HIS A 136 1.38 5.29 -38.27
CA HIS A 136 2.84 5.22 -38.49
C HIS A 136 3.37 6.42 -39.31
N GLY A 137 2.51 7.05 -40.11
CA GLY A 137 2.77 8.22 -40.93
C GLY A 137 2.33 9.55 -40.31
N ALA A 138 1.90 9.56 -39.04
CA ALA A 138 1.45 10.77 -38.35
C ALA A 138 2.46 11.93 -38.39
N GLU A 139 3.75 11.61 -38.26
CA GLU A 139 4.83 12.59 -38.34
C GLU A 139 4.93 13.22 -39.73
N LEU A 140 4.78 12.42 -40.80
CA LEU A 140 4.80 12.92 -42.17
C LEU A 140 3.56 13.77 -42.48
N SER A 141 2.39 13.36 -42.00
CA SER A 141 1.16 14.15 -42.17
C SER A 141 1.24 15.49 -41.43
N ALA A 142 1.82 15.53 -40.23
CA ALA A 142 2.07 16.79 -39.52
C ALA A 142 3.03 17.70 -40.29
N ARG A 143 4.11 17.14 -40.86
CA ARG A 143 5.04 17.90 -41.72
C ARG A 143 4.37 18.43 -42.99
N ILE A 144 3.52 17.64 -43.64
CA ILE A 144 2.73 18.08 -44.80
C ILE A 144 1.86 19.28 -44.43
N SER A 145 1.14 19.23 -43.32
CA SER A 145 0.32 20.35 -42.86
C SER A 145 1.14 21.58 -42.45
N GLY A 146 2.35 21.38 -41.90
CA GLY A 146 3.30 22.47 -41.69
C GLY A 146 3.74 23.12 -43.01
N ALA A 147 4.11 22.32 -44.01
CA ALA A 147 4.50 22.79 -45.33
C ALA A 147 3.35 23.54 -46.05
N GLU A 148 2.10 23.09 -45.90
CA GLU A 148 0.92 23.80 -46.41
C GLU A 148 0.74 25.18 -45.77
N GLN A 149 0.99 25.31 -44.46
CA GLN A 149 0.94 26.61 -43.78
C GLN A 149 2.05 27.54 -44.28
N THR A 150 3.27 27.03 -44.42
CA THR A 150 4.40 27.78 -44.98
C THR A 150 4.15 28.17 -46.44
N LEU A 151 3.52 27.31 -47.24
CA LEU A 151 3.12 27.61 -48.61
C LEU A 151 2.13 28.78 -48.69
N ARG A 152 1.17 28.86 -47.76
CA ARG A 152 0.25 30.01 -47.65
C ARG A 152 1.02 31.30 -47.36
N GLN A 153 2.02 31.27 -46.49
CA GLN A 153 2.87 32.43 -46.22
C GLN A 153 3.66 32.88 -47.46
N VAL A 154 4.16 31.93 -48.28
CA VAL A 154 4.80 32.25 -49.57
C VAL A 154 3.82 32.93 -50.52
N ALA A 155 2.59 32.41 -50.60
CA ALA A 155 1.52 33.00 -51.42
C ALA A 155 1.16 34.43 -50.98
N GLU A 156 1.11 34.68 -49.68
CA GLU A 156 0.83 36.01 -49.09
C GLU A 156 1.97 37.00 -49.28
N LYS A 157 3.23 36.53 -49.29
CA LYS A 157 4.42 37.39 -49.46
C LYS A 157 4.52 37.97 -50.87
N LYS A 158 4.07 37.24 -51.91
CA LYS A 158 4.12 37.67 -53.31
C LYS A 158 2.83 37.35 -54.09
N PRO A 159 1.69 37.99 -53.76
CA PRO A 159 0.37 37.61 -54.30
C PRO A 159 0.15 37.99 -55.77
N LYS A 160 0.99 38.87 -56.33
CA LYS A 160 0.87 39.37 -57.71
C LYS A 160 1.84 38.69 -58.69
N ASP A 161 2.75 37.86 -58.19
CA ASP A 161 3.75 37.20 -59.01
C ASP A 161 3.17 35.93 -59.66
N ALA A 162 3.31 35.81 -60.98
CA ALA A 162 2.76 34.69 -61.74
C ALA A 162 3.52 33.38 -61.45
N GLU A 163 4.83 33.47 -61.25
CA GLU A 163 5.68 32.31 -60.92
C GLU A 163 5.35 31.76 -59.53
N THR A 164 5.13 32.65 -58.56
CA THR A 164 4.71 32.25 -57.21
C THR A 164 3.35 31.55 -57.24
N LYS A 165 2.39 31.99 -58.07
CA LYS A 165 1.09 31.32 -58.20
C LYS A 165 1.19 29.93 -58.81
N GLN A 166 2.00 29.77 -59.86
CA GLN A 166 2.23 28.46 -60.48
C GLN A 166 2.93 27.50 -59.50
N PHE A 167 3.92 28.00 -58.76
CA PHE A 167 4.58 27.24 -57.71
C PHE A 167 3.61 26.81 -56.60
N VAL A 168 2.78 27.73 -56.11
CA VAL A 168 1.78 27.41 -55.07
C VAL A 168 0.81 26.34 -55.55
N SER A 169 0.32 26.44 -56.78
CA SER A 169 -0.54 25.41 -57.38
C SER A 169 0.17 24.06 -57.44
N ALA A 170 1.38 24.01 -57.99
CA ALA A 170 2.14 22.77 -58.16
C ALA A 170 2.51 22.11 -56.82
N ILE A 171 2.92 22.89 -55.82
CA ILE A 171 3.25 22.34 -54.50
C ILE A 171 1.99 21.92 -53.75
N SER A 172 0.86 22.63 -53.90
CA SER A 172 -0.40 22.20 -53.28
C SER A 172 -0.89 20.86 -53.82
N GLU A 173 -0.77 20.63 -55.13
CA GLU A 173 -1.10 19.36 -55.76
C GLU A 173 -0.15 18.25 -55.27
N ARG A 174 1.15 18.52 -55.24
CA ARG A 174 2.15 17.57 -54.75
C ARG A 174 1.98 17.21 -53.28
N LEU A 175 1.64 18.16 -52.41
CA LEU A 175 1.37 17.90 -50.99
C LEU A 175 0.10 17.05 -50.82
N THR A 176 -0.91 17.27 -51.66
CA THR A 176 -2.13 16.44 -51.70
C THR A 176 -1.80 15.01 -52.11
N ASP A 177 -0.98 14.82 -53.15
CA ASP A 177 -0.52 13.50 -53.59
C ASP A 177 0.32 12.79 -52.53
N LEU A 178 1.18 13.53 -51.83
CA LEU A 178 1.98 12.99 -50.73
C LEU A 178 1.10 12.56 -49.55
N ALA A 179 0.04 13.31 -49.22
CA ALA A 179 -0.92 12.91 -48.20
C ALA A 179 -1.65 11.61 -48.58
N ALA A 180 -2.07 11.49 -49.84
CA ALA A 180 -2.62 10.24 -50.38
C ALA A 180 -1.60 9.09 -50.34
N ALA A 181 -0.33 9.35 -50.63
CA ALA A 181 0.74 8.35 -50.55
C ALA A 181 1.01 7.89 -49.11
N VAL A 182 0.94 8.77 -48.12
CA VAL A 182 1.07 8.42 -46.70
C VAL A 182 -0.06 7.47 -46.28
N THR A 183 -1.31 7.79 -46.63
CA THR A 183 -2.45 6.90 -46.32
C THR A 183 -2.38 5.55 -47.04
N ALA A 184 -1.89 5.53 -48.29
CA ALA A 184 -1.64 4.29 -49.02
C ALA A 184 -0.52 3.45 -48.38
N ALA A 185 0.54 4.10 -47.86
CA ALA A 185 1.66 3.42 -47.22
C ALA A 185 1.28 2.74 -45.89
N GLU A 186 0.31 3.29 -45.13
CA GLU A 186 -0.19 2.66 -43.90
C GLU A 186 -0.75 1.24 -44.14
N ASN A 187 -1.36 1.00 -45.30
CA ASN A 187 -1.92 -0.29 -45.68
C ASN A 187 -0.87 -1.30 -46.18
N MET A 188 0.41 -0.91 -46.25
CA MET A 188 1.50 -1.77 -46.73
C MET A 188 2.16 -2.58 -45.59
N PRO A 189 2.70 -3.78 -45.89
CA PRO A 189 3.53 -4.53 -44.94
C PRO A 189 4.76 -3.75 -44.47
N THR A 190 5.17 -3.97 -43.21
CA THR A 190 6.18 -3.15 -42.50
C THR A 190 7.46 -2.83 -43.29
N PRO A 191 8.12 -3.78 -43.99
CA PRO A 191 9.33 -3.46 -44.76
C PRO A 191 9.08 -2.49 -45.91
N ARG A 192 7.95 -2.65 -46.61
CA ARG A 192 7.54 -1.80 -47.74
C ARG A 192 7.04 -0.44 -47.26
N ARG A 193 6.31 -0.41 -46.14
CA ARG A 193 5.85 0.82 -45.48
C ARG A 193 7.03 1.73 -45.09
N ARG A 194 8.09 1.18 -44.50
CA ARG A 194 9.29 1.96 -44.13
C ARG A 194 9.99 2.58 -45.35
N GLY A 195 10.13 1.82 -46.43
CA GLY A 195 10.71 2.33 -47.68
C GLY A 195 9.86 3.44 -48.30
N ALA A 196 8.53 3.28 -48.30
CA ALA A 196 7.60 4.30 -48.78
C ALA A 196 7.66 5.58 -47.94
N HIS A 197 7.64 5.48 -46.60
CA HIS A 197 7.77 6.64 -45.72
C HIS A 197 9.11 7.35 -45.87
N ALA A 198 10.22 6.63 -46.08
CA ALA A 198 11.52 7.24 -46.31
C ALA A 198 11.58 8.01 -47.64
N ALA A 199 10.96 7.48 -48.69
CA ALA A 199 10.85 8.17 -49.98
C ALA A 199 9.98 9.43 -49.88
N ILE A 200 8.84 9.35 -49.15
CA ILE A 200 7.96 10.50 -48.89
C ILE A 200 8.70 11.58 -48.09
N ALA A 201 9.46 11.18 -47.06
CA ALA A 201 10.26 12.10 -46.25
C ALA A 201 11.28 12.87 -47.11
N ALA A 202 12.03 12.18 -47.96
CA ALA A 202 13.00 12.81 -48.85
C ALA A 202 12.35 13.81 -49.84
N GLN A 203 11.13 13.52 -50.31
CA GLN A 203 10.39 14.46 -51.16
C GLN A 203 9.92 15.69 -50.37
N LEU A 204 9.47 15.52 -49.12
CA LEU A 204 9.12 16.63 -48.25
C LEU A 204 10.33 17.52 -47.93
N ASP A 205 11.50 16.93 -47.69
CA ASP A 205 12.73 17.70 -47.44
C ASP A 205 13.09 18.60 -48.64
N GLY A 206 12.86 18.13 -49.87
CA GLY A 206 13.02 18.95 -51.09
C GLY A 206 12.01 20.10 -51.17
N ILE A 207 10.75 19.84 -50.81
CA ILE A 207 9.70 20.88 -50.78
C ILE A 207 10.00 21.92 -49.70
N ASP A 208 10.42 21.49 -48.52
CA ASP A 208 10.80 22.39 -47.42
C ASP A 208 11.97 23.30 -47.84
N ALA A 209 12.98 22.76 -48.54
CA ALA A 209 14.08 23.56 -49.07
C ALA A 209 13.62 24.60 -50.11
N ASP A 210 12.75 24.22 -51.04
CA ASP A 210 12.18 25.15 -52.03
C ASP A 210 11.34 26.26 -51.37
N LEU A 211 10.58 25.91 -50.33
CA LEU A 211 9.79 26.86 -49.54
C LEU A 211 10.70 27.85 -48.80
N MET A 212 11.75 27.36 -48.14
CA MET A 212 12.71 28.22 -47.44
C MET A 212 13.47 29.15 -48.39
N ALA A 213 13.90 28.65 -49.56
CA ALA A 213 14.56 29.46 -50.57
C ALA A 213 13.67 30.63 -51.05
N ARG A 214 12.37 30.39 -51.24
CA ARG A 214 11.41 31.43 -51.66
C ARG A 214 11.03 32.40 -50.54
N LEU A 215 11.09 31.95 -49.29
CA LEU A 215 10.98 32.82 -48.13
C LEU A 215 12.25 33.65 -47.88
N GLY A 216 13.38 33.29 -48.51
CA GLY A 216 14.67 33.97 -48.36
C GLY A 216 15.38 33.62 -47.07
N LEU A 217 15.18 32.40 -46.58
CA LEU A 217 15.72 31.88 -45.31
C LEU A 217 16.91 30.93 -45.51
N VAL A 218 17.46 30.85 -46.73
CA VAL A 218 18.60 30.02 -47.15
C VAL A 218 19.68 30.88 -47.77
#